data_AF-A0A661WEM6-F1
#
_entry.id   AF-A0A661WEM6-F1
#
_cell.length_a   1.000
_cell.length_b   1.000
_cell.length_c   1.000
_cell.angle_alpha   90.00
_cell.angle_beta   90.00
_cell.angle_gamma   90.00
#
_symmetry.space_group_name_H-M   'P 1'
#
loop_
_entity.id
_entity.type
_entity.pdbx_description
1 polymer ?
#
loop_
_entity_poly.entity_id
_entity_poly.type
_entity_poly.pdbx_seq_one_letter_code
_entity_poly.pdbx_strand_id
1 'polypeptide(L)'
;MENQMNVWRINTRTRNLEISEFPAGWERLGGRGLIARILNDELNPNCDPLGIDNELIFAPGLLVGHRLSSCDRISIGGKSPLTGGVKEANAGGSTGLHLSHIGCSVLILEDQPKDSNLTVIYLSSQDCRFDDGSHLAGKGVYESSDILLQKYGPEVAIALIGPAGEMQLKAAGIQNLDQDRAPSRIAARGGLGAVMGSKGIKALVIDSSGGSPPDIADLKGFRKAQKSYNKSLLDHPQTKVYADYGTAAMARISHSFGGLPTRNFSEGNFESLEGISAETMRDQLLERGGDSNTTHSCMVGCAIRCSNVYADGKGRGIVSPLEYETIGLMGSNLGIGNLDEVARLNWEANDLGLDSIELGAALAVAAEAGKMEFGNFSQAMELIEEIRAGTPTGLIIGNGAASTGLAYQIERVPVVKGQAMSAYDPRAIKGTGVTYATSPQGADHTSGLTIRAKIDHLDPHIQIDVSRKAQINAAGYDTLGVCAFAGFGFGSAPEIIPALLQARYGWDVPGDILQELGRQTLILERKFNQRAGFTKNDDRLPVWMTREELSPHNTVFDVPDEELDKVFDWINEDD
;
A
#
# COMPACT_ATOMS: atom_id res chain seq x y z
N MET A 1 -29.90 4.27 19.27
CA MET A 1 -28.57 4.90 19.28
C MET A 1 -28.40 5.52 17.92
N GLU A 2 -28.74 6.79 17.78
CA GLU A 2 -28.62 7.54 16.52
C GLU A 2 -27.14 7.68 16.19
N ASN A 3 -26.69 6.89 15.21
CA ASN A 3 -25.75 7.25 14.14
C ASN A 3 -24.54 8.14 14.48
N GLN A 4 -23.91 7.91 15.62
CA GLN A 4 -22.71 8.62 16.05
C GLN A 4 -21.49 7.82 15.61
N MET A 5 -20.55 8.47 14.91
CA MET A 5 -19.22 7.90 14.68
C MET A 5 -18.61 7.50 16.04
N ASN A 6 -17.78 6.47 16.04
CA ASN A 6 -17.19 5.93 17.27
C ASN A 6 -15.76 5.45 17.04
N VAL A 7 -15.01 5.41 18.12
CA VAL A 7 -13.63 4.91 18.16
C VAL A 7 -13.65 3.55 18.86
N TRP A 8 -13.22 2.50 18.18
CA TRP A 8 -13.04 1.18 18.77
C TRP A 8 -11.57 1.03 19.14
N ARG A 9 -11.28 0.90 20.42
CA ARG A 9 -9.92 0.80 20.95
C ARG A 9 -9.72 -0.55 21.60
N ILE A 10 -8.81 -1.33 21.06
CA ILE A 10 -8.44 -2.64 21.61
C ILE A 10 -7.10 -2.52 22.29
N ASN A 11 -7.11 -2.67 23.61
CA ASN A 11 -5.89 -2.81 24.38
C ASN A 11 -5.43 -4.27 24.32
N THR A 12 -4.34 -4.53 23.60
CA THR A 12 -3.86 -5.89 23.33
C THR A 12 -3.24 -6.55 24.56
N ARG A 13 -2.82 -5.75 25.55
CA ARG A 13 -2.33 -6.24 26.85
C ARG A 13 -3.45 -6.79 27.72
N THR A 14 -4.53 -6.02 27.87
CA THR A 14 -5.65 -6.36 28.76
C THR A 14 -6.72 -7.20 28.07
N ARG A 15 -6.66 -7.29 26.73
CA ARG A 15 -7.63 -7.99 25.88
C ARG A 15 -9.04 -7.44 26.11
N ASN A 16 -9.16 -6.12 26.03
CA ASN A 16 -10.41 -5.40 26.19
C ASN A 16 -10.67 -4.48 25.00
N LEU A 17 -11.93 -4.39 24.59
CA LEU A 17 -12.43 -3.41 23.63
C LEU A 17 -13.14 -2.28 24.41
N GLU A 18 -12.74 -1.05 24.15
CA GLU A 18 -13.43 0.16 24.58
C GLU A 18 -14.02 0.86 23.35
N ILE A 19 -15.29 1.27 23.45
CA ILE A 19 -15.95 2.07 22.42
C ILE A 19 -16.20 3.45 23.02
N SER A 20 -15.65 4.48 22.39
CA SER A 20 -15.75 5.86 22.85
C SER A 20 -16.30 6.78 21.75
N GLU A 21 -16.68 8.00 22.16
CA GLU A 21 -17.16 9.03 21.23
C GLU A 21 -16.06 9.43 20.24
N PHE A 22 -16.47 9.70 19.00
CA PHE A 22 -15.55 10.20 17.99
C PHE A 22 -15.21 11.68 18.24
N PRO A 23 -13.93 12.04 18.41
CA PRO A 23 -13.54 13.42 18.63
C PRO A 23 -13.97 14.36 17.50
N ALA A 24 -14.46 15.55 17.86
CA ALA A 24 -14.93 16.55 16.89
C ALA A 24 -13.89 16.91 15.82
N GLY A 25 -12.60 16.93 16.18
CA GLY A 25 -11.49 17.21 15.26
C GLY A 25 -11.26 16.11 14.21
N TRP A 26 -11.89 14.95 14.35
CA TRP A 26 -11.72 13.80 13.46
C TRP A 26 -12.87 13.68 12.46
N GLU A 27 -14.05 14.29 12.73
CA GLU A 27 -15.33 14.02 12.04
C GLU A 27 -15.32 14.19 10.52
N ARG A 28 -14.39 14.99 9.99
CA ARG A 28 -14.24 15.28 8.55
C ARG A 28 -13.07 14.58 7.88
N LEU A 29 -12.47 13.61 8.55
CA LEU A 29 -11.35 12.82 8.05
C LEU A 29 -11.72 11.34 8.02
N GLY A 30 -11.07 10.61 7.12
CA GLY A 30 -11.08 9.16 7.04
C GLY A 30 -9.73 8.68 6.54
N GLY A 31 -9.54 7.37 6.41
CA GLY A 31 -8.36 6.80 5.77
C GLY A 31 -7.03 7.39 6.28
N ARG A 32 -6.16 7.74 5.33
CA ARG A 32 -4.84 8.35 5.56
C ARG A 32 -4.90 9.65 6.38
N GLY A 33 -5.84 10.55 6.09
CA GLY A 33 -5.97 11.81 6.82
C GLY A 33 -6.34 11.61 8.29
N LEU A 34 -7.23 10.65 8.57
CA LEU A 34 -7.62 10.33 9.94
C LEU A 34 -6.45 9.70 10.73
N ILE A 35 -5.69 8.80 10.09
CA ILE A 35 -4.46 8.23 10.68
C ILE A 35 -3.49 9.36 11.05
N ALA A 36 -3.18 10.26 10.12
CA ALA A 36 -2.26 11.37 10.38
C ALA A 36 -2.74 12.28 11.52
N ARG A 37 -4.06 12.47 11.64
CA ARG A 37 -4.67 13.22 12.75
C ARG A 37 -4.49 12.51 14.10
N ILE A 38 -4.86 11.23 14.18
CA ILE A 38 -4.75 10.44 15.42
C ILE A 38 -3.30 10.40 15.91
N LEU A 39 -2.34 10.18 15.00
CA LEU A 39 -0.91 10.16 15.36
C LEU A 39 -0.43 11.49 15.95
N ASN A 40 -0.98 12.62 15.49
CA ASN A 40 -0.63 13.92 16.06
C ASN A 40 -1.25 14.16 17.43
N ASP A 41 -2.48 13.70 17.63
CA ASP A 41 -3.26 13.91 18.86
C ASP A 41 -2.80 12.99 19.99
N GLU A 42 -2.47 11.73 19.69
CA GLU A 42 -2.33 10.69 20.71
C GLU A 42 -0.89 10.15 20.81
N LEU A 43 -0.14 10.13 19.71
CA LEU A 43 1.13 9.41 19.69
C LEU A 43 2.31 10.29 20.09
N ASN A 44 3.18 9.74 20.94
CA ASN A 44 4.51 10.30 21.14
C ASN A 44 5.37 9.99 19.90
N PRO A 45 5.77 10.99 19.10
CA PRO A 45 6.50 10.76 17.86
C PRO A 45 7.90 10.19 18.07
N ASN A 46 8.42 10.20 19.31
CA ASN A 46 9.70 9.59 19.67
C ASN A 46 9.56 8.14 20.19
N CYS A 47 8.37 7.55 20.20
CA CYS A 47 8.17 6.17 20.64
C CYS A 47 8.96 5.17 19.77
N ASP A 48 9.28 4.01 20.34
CA ASP A 48 9.75 2.88 19.55
C ASP A 48 8.62 2.40 18.61
N PRO A 49 8.82 2.34 17.29
CA PRO A 49 7.81 1.86 16.36
C PRO A 49 7.34 0.41 16.61
N LEU A 50 8.13 -0.42 17.29
CA LEU A 50 7.72 -1.77 17.69
C LEU A 50 7.51 -1.86 19.22
N GLY A 51 7.32 -0.73 19.88
CA GLY A 51 7.09 -0.65 21.32
C GLY A 51 5.63 -0.51 21.72
N ILE A 52 5.41 -0.55 23.04
CA ILE A 52 4.11 -0.42 23.71
C ILE A 52 3.35 0.86 23.35
N ASP A 53 4.08 1.96 23.12
CA ASP A 53 3.51 3.28 22.88
C ASP A 53 3.12 3.49 21.41
N ASN A 54 3.48 2.60 20.47
CA ASN A 54 3.02 2.72 19.10
C ASN A 54 1.59 2.18 18.95
N GLU A 55 0.82 2.76 18.04
CA GLU A 55 -0.55 2.33 17.72
C GLU A 55 -0.61 1.73 16.32
N LEU A 56 -1.54 0.80 16.10
CA LEU A 56 -1.91 0.32 14.78
C LEU A 56 -3.36 0.67 14.50
N ILE A 57 -3.58 1.52 13.52
CA ILE A 57 -4.86 2.18 13.26
C ILE A 57 -5.41 1.66 11.94
N PHE A 58 -6.63 1.11 11.96
CA PHE A 58 -7.39 0.73 10.78
C PHE A 58 -8.49 1.77 10.56
N ALA A 59 -8.35 2.57 9.51
CA ALA A 59 -9.24 3.68 9.20
C ALA A 59 -9.90 3.49 7.82
N PRO A 60 -11.18 3.10 7.76
CA PRO A 60 -11.96 3.23 6.54
C PRO A 60 -11.98 4.68 6.06
N GLY A 61 -12.01 4.89 4.74
CA GLY A 61 -12.16 6.22 4.16
C GLY A 61 -13.60 6.77 4.22
N LEU A 62 -13.73 8.08 3.99
CA LEU A 62 -15.01 8.80 4.05
C LEU A 62 -16.10 8.32 3.07
N LEU A 63 -15.79 7.52 2.05
CA LEU A 63 -16.76 6.96 1.10
C LEU A 63 -16.98 5.45 1.24
N VAL A 64 -16.29 4.79 2.18
CA VAL A 64 -16.40 3.36 2.44
C VAL A 64 -17.74 3.01 3.07
N GLY A 65 -18.26 1.82 2.77
CA GLY A 65 -19.46 1.25 3.37
C GLY A 65 -20.65 1.14 2.40
N HIS A 66 -20.53 1.73 1.21
CA HIS A 66 -21.64 1.92 0.28
C HIS A 66 -21.53 1.14 -1.03
N ARG A 67 -20.46 0.33 -1.18
CA ARG A 67 -20.19 -0.42 -2.43
C ARG A 67 -20.14 0.49 -3.66
N LEU A 68 -19.66 1.72 -3.46
CA LEU A 68 -19.31 2.62 -4.54
C LEU A 68 -18.06 2.06 -5.22
N SER A 69 -18.11 1.90 -6.55
CA SER A 69 -17.04 1.22 -7.30
C SER A 69 -15.66 1.75 -6.91
N SER A 70 -14.80 0.85 -6.42
CA SER A 70 -13.41 1.14 -6.06
C SER A 70 -13.22 2.12 -4.90
N CYS A 71 -14.21 2.26 -4.01
CA CYS A 71 -14.20 3.21 -2.90
C CYS A 71 -14.33 2.56 -1.51
N ASP A 72 -14.19 1.23 -1.39
CA ASP A 72 -14.19 0.52 -0.11
C ASP A 72 -12.76 0.19 0.37
N ARG A 73 -11.79 1.08 0.13
CA ARG A 73 -10.39 0.88 0.55
C ARG A 73 -10.21 1.08 2.05
N ILE A 74 -9.27 0.35 2.64
CA ILE A 74 -8.85 0.49 4.02
C ILE A 74 -7.45 1.11 4.07
N SER A 75 -7.27 2.13 4.89
CA SER A 75 -5.96 2.65 5.26
C SER A 75 -5.57 2.03 6.60
N ILE A 76 -4.36 1.49 6.68
CA ILE A 76 -3.79 1.00 7.94
C ILE A 76 -2.55 1.84 8.25
N GLY A 77 -2.37 2.30 9.49
CA GLY A 77 -1.29 3.23 9.81
C GLY A 77 -0.80 3.21 11.24
N GLY A 78 0.31 3.91 11.47
CA GLY A 78 1.07 3.94 12.72
C GLY A 78 2.41 4.65 12.53
N LYS A 79 3.26 4.68 13.56
CA LYS A 79 4.69 4.99 13.36
C LYS A 79 5.37 3.82 12.68
N SER A 80 6.05 4.05 11.55
CA SER A 80 6.67 2.99 10.77
C SER A 80 7.97 2.48 11.40
N PRO A 81 8.17 1.17 11.56
CA PRO A 81 9.47 0.59 11.92
C PRO A 81 10.49 0.60 10.77
N LEU A 82 10.03 0.74 9.52
CA LEU A 82 10.87 0.82 8.33
C LEU A 82 11.41 2.25 8.13
N THR A 83 10.53 3.25 8.19
CA THR A 83 10.91 4.64 7.89
C THR A 83 11.23 5.45 9.14
N GLY A 84 10.63 5.13 10.28
CA GLY A 84 10.75 5.89 11.53
C GLY A 84 9.78 7.07 11.65
N GLY A 85 9.01 7.38 10.60
CA GLY A 85 8.04 8.48 10.57
C GLY A 85 6.58 8.01 10.54
N VAL A 86 5.69 8.91 10.12
CA VAL A 86 4.28 8.63 9.82
C VAL A 86 4.16 7.62 8.68
N LYS A 87 3.19 6.72 8.78
CA LYS A 87 2.88 5.79 7.71
C LYS A 87 1.41 5.43 7.64
N GLU A 88 0.94 5.38 6.41
CA GLU A 88 -0.25 4.70 5.94
C GLU A 88 0.16 3.65 4.90
N ALA A 89 -0.53 2.52 4.91
CA ALA A 89 -0.51 1.54 3.84
C ALA A 89 -1.96 1.21 3.46
N ASN A 90 -2.25 1.39 2.17
CA ASN A 90 -3.60 1.27 1.64
C ASN A 90 -3.85 -0.13 1.05
N ALA A 91 -4.98 -0.75 1.39
CA ALA A 91 -5.40 -2.02 0.82
C ALA A 91 -6.84 -1.98 0.30
N GLY A 92 -7.14 -2.86 -0.63
CA GLY A 92 -8.51 -3.17 -1.01
C GLY A 92 -9.01 -4.41 -0.29
N GLY A 93 -9.93 -5.14 -0.90
CA GLY A 93 -10.56 -6.30 -0.26
C GLY A 93 -11.81 -5.94 0.52
N SER A 94 -12.10 -6.70 1.57
CA SER A 94 -13.36 -6.62 2.33
C SER A 94 -13.25 -5.93 3.70
N THR A 95 -12.05 -5.77 4.25
CA THR A 95 -11.82 -5.26 5.63
C THR A 95 -12.50 -3.92 5.90
N GLY A 96 -12.28 -2.91 5.05
CA GLY A 96 -12.85 -1.57 5.24
C GLY A 96 -14.38 -1.57 5.20
N LEU A 97 -14.97 -2.34 4.27
CA LEU A 97 -16.41 -2.51 4.14
C LEU A 97 -17.01 -3.15 5.40
N HIS A 98 -16.40 -4.22 5.90
CA HIS A 98 -16.91 -4.97 7.06
C HIS A 98 -16.79 -4.15 8.35
N LEU A 99 -15.67 -3.46 8.59
CA LEU A 99 -15.54 -2.53 9.73
C LEU A 99 -16.64 -1.47 9.71
N SER A 100 -16.86 -0.86 8.54
CA SER A 100 -17.91 0.16 8.38
C SER A 100 -19.31 -0.42 8.64
N HIS A 101 -19.57 -1.67 8.24
CA HIS A 101 -20.88 -2.31 8.41
C HIS A 101 -21.17 -2.74 9.85
N ILE A 102 -20.15 -3.06 10.64
CA ILE A 102 -20.33 -3.28 12.08
C ILE A 102 -20.41 -1.98 12.89
N GLY A 103 -20.34 -0.83 12.22
CA GLY A 103 -20.44 0.49 12.83
C GLY A 103 -19.12 0.99 13.44
N CYS A 104 -17.98 0.39 13.11
CA CYS A 104 -16.67 0.83 13.56
C CYS A 104 -16.13 1.92 12.62
N SER A 105 -16.01 3.16 13.12
CA SER A 105 -15.51 4.27 12.29
C SER A 105 -13.98 4.29 12.19
N VAL A 106 -13.30 3.87 13.25
CA VAL A 106 -11.86 3.62 13.30
C VAL A 106 -11.58 2.56 14.36
N LEU A 107 -10.66 1.64 14.06
CA LEU A 107 -10.16 0.64 15.01
C LEU A 107 -8.71 0.94 15.34
N ILE A 108 -8.39 1.05 16.64
CA ILE A 108 -7.05 1.31 17.14
C ILE A 108 -6.61 0.15 18.00
N LEU A 109 -5.46 -0.45 17.67
CA LEU A 109 -4.79 -1.46 18.49
C LEU A 109 -3.66 -0.80 19.26
N GLU A 110 -3.73 -0.83 20.58
CA GLU A 110 -2.77 -0.19 21.48
C GLU A 110 -2.11 -1.21 22.43
N ASP A 111 -1.05 -0.75 23.11
CA ASP A 111 -0.26 -1.54 24.04
C ASP A 111 0.35 -2.78 23.34
N GLN A 112 0.89 -3.70 24.14
CA GLN A 112 1.47 -4.97 23.72
C GLN A 112 1.12 -6.08 24.72
N PRO A 113 0.95 -7.33 24.27
CA PRO A 113 0.66 -8.46 25.14
C PRO A 113 1.80 -8.69 26.16
N LYS A 114 1.46 -9.33 27.28
CA LYS A 114 2.45 -9.74 28.30
C LYS A 114 3.18 -11.04 27.92
N ASP A 115 2.60 -11.81 27.02
CA ASP A 115 3.14 -13.07 26.54
C ASP A 115 3.42 -12.99 25.03
N SER A 116 4.05 -14.02 24.49
CA SER A 116 4.37 -14.15 23.07
C SER A 116 3.28 -14.92 22.31
N ASN A 117 2.10 -15.10 22.89
CA ASN A 117 1.05 -15.90 22.25
C ASN A 117 0.38 -15.08 21.15
N LEU A 118 0.27 -15.68 19.97
CA LEU A 118 -0.48 -15.10 18.89
C LEU A 118 -1.98 -15.13 19.19
N THR A 119 -2.66 -14.03 18.93
CA THR A 119 -4.11 -13.86 19.17
C THR A 119 -4.84 -13.62 17.85
N VAL A 120 -6.02 -14.22 17.72
CA VAL A 120 -6.99 -13.87 16.69
C VAL A 120 -8.09 -13.04 17.34
N ILE A 121 -8.26 -11.81 16.87
CA ILE A 121 -9.35 -10.94 17.32
C ILE A 121 -10.55 -11.17 16.41
N TYR A 122 -11.68 -11.60 16.97
CA TYR A 122 -12.96 -11.65 16.27
C TYR A 122 -13.81 -10.44 16.67
N LEU A 123 -14.29 -9.68 15.69
CA LEU A 123 -15.18 -8.53 15.86
C LEU A 123 -16.50 -8.72 15.13
N SER A 124 -17.57 -8.30 15.77
CA SER A 124 -18.89 -8.09 15.18
C SER A 124 -19.56 -6.86 15.81
N SER A 125 -20.74 -6.46 15.34
CA SER A 125 -21.51 -5.36 15.95
C SER A 125 -21.95 -5.60 17.40
N GLN A 126 -21.83 -6.83 17.91
CA GLN A 126 -22.33 -7.22 19.24
C GLN A 126 -21.28 -7.90 20.12
N ASP A 127 -20.14 -8.28 19.56
CA ASP A 127 -19.17 -9.17 20.23
C ASP A 127 -17.74 -8.83 19.81
N CYS A 128 -16.83 -8.96 20.77
CA CYS A 128 -15.39 -8.85 20.59
C CYS A 128 -14.71 -9.97 21.38
N ARG A 129 -14.05 -10.90 20.68
CA ARG A 129 -13.40 -12.06 21.28
C ARG A 129 -11.92 -12.11 20.94
N PHE A 130 -11.15 -12.62 21.89
CA PHE A 130 -9.71 -12.81 21.77
C PHE A 130 -9.43 -14.31 21.82
N ASP A 131 -9.41 -14.92 20.63
CA ASP A 131 -9.21 -16.36 20.48
C ASP A 131 -7.71 -16.69 20.43
N ASP A 132 -7.33 -17.86 20.95
CA ASP A 132 -5.96 -18.37 20.82
C ASP A 132 -5.61 -18.60 19.34
N GLY A 133 -4.54 -17.95 18.90
CA GLY A 133 -3.96 -18.05 17.56
C GLY A 133 -2.67 -18.85 17.50
N SER A 134 -2.24 -19.48 18.60
CA SER A 134 -0.96 -20.20 18.68
C SER A 134 -0.81 -21.33 17.65
N HIS A 135 -1.92 -21.96 17.26
CA HIS A 135 -1.96 -22.99 16.21
C HIS A 135 -1.66 -22.44 14.80
N LEU A 136 -1.61 -21.12 14.62
CA LEU A 136 -1.27 -20.44 13.37
C LEU A 136 0.20 -19.98 13.31
N ALA A 137 0.97 -20.14 14.38
CA ALA A 137 2.36 -19.69 14.43
C ALA A 137 3.20 -20.37 13.34
N GLY A 138 4.01 -19.57 12.64
CA GLY A 138 4.85 -19.98 11.51
C GLY A 138 4.10 -20.37 10.24
N LYS A 139 2.75 -20.38 10.25
CA LYS A 139 1.96 -20.68 9.06
C LYS A 139 1.95 -19.48 8.13
N GLY A 140 2.09 -19.78 6.85
CA GLY A 140 1.92 -18.82 5.77
C GLY A 140 0.52 -18.19 5.78
N VAL A 141 0.39 -17.05 5.09
CA VAL A 141 -0.85 -16.30 4.98
C VAL A 141 -1.96 -17.17 4.37
N TYR A 142 -1.66 -17.93 3.31
CA TYR A 142 -2.67 -18.74 2.61
C TYR A 142 -3.22 -19.85 3.51
N GLU A 143 -2.34 -20.60 4.18
CA GLU A 143 -2.76 -21.64 5.12
C GLU A 143 -3.54 -21.04 6.30
N SER A 144 -3.08 -19.90 6.83
CA SER A 144 -3.74 -19.22 7.94
C SER A 144 -5.14 -18.74 7.56
N SER A 145 -5.33 -18.15 6.38
CA SER A 145 -6.65 -17.70 5.93
C SER A 145 -7.63 -18.86 5.74
N ASP A 146 -7.17 -19.99 5.21
CA ASP A 146 -8.02 -21.17 5.01
C ASP A 146 -8.54 -21.73 6.34
N ILE A 147 -7.65 -21.84 7.34
CA ILE A 147 -8.02 -22.28 8.70
C ILE A 147 -9.03 -21.31 9.32
N LEU A 148 -8.80 -20.01 9.19
CA LEU A 148 -9.69 -18.99 9.73
C LEU A 148 -11.07 -19.00 9.05
N LEU A 149 -11.12 -19.12 7.72
CA LEU A 149 -12.38 -19.21 6.98
C LEU A 149 -13.18 -20.49 7.33
N GLN A 150 -12.50 -21.61 7.56
CA GLN A 150 -13.15 -22.84 8.04
C GLN A 150 -13.75 -22.67 9.45
N LYS A 151 -13.07 -21.91 10.32
CA LYS A 151 -13.51 -21.70 11.71
C LYS A 151 -14.63 -20.67 11.83
N TYR A 152 -14.50 -19.52 11.17
CA TYR A 152 -15.40 -18.38 11.34
C TYR A 152 -16.45 -18.24 10.22
N GLY A 153 -16.31 -19.02 9.15
CA GLY A 153 -17.21 -19.02 8.00
C GLY A 153 -16.71 -18.16 6.83
N PRO A 154 -17.29 -18.34 5.64
CA PRO A 154 -16.79 -17.72 4.41
C PRO A 154 -17.16 -16.24 4.23
N GLU A 155 -18.09 -15.73 5.04
CA GLU A 155 -18.66 -14.37 4.91
C GLU A 155 -17.95 -13.34 5.80
N VAL A 156 -16.86 -13.71 6.48
CA VAL A 156 -16.06 -12.76 7.29
C VAL A 156 -15.00 -12.07 6.43
N ALA A 157 -14.63 -10.85 6.82
CA ALA A 157 -13.38 -10.25 6.36
C ALA A 157 -12.23 -10.69 7.28
N ILE A 158 -11.03 -10.82 6.72
CA ILE A 158 -9.83 -11.16 7.48
C ILE A 158 -8.71 -10.19 7.07
N ALA A 159 -8.11 -9.54 8.06
CA ALA A 159 -6.81 -8.88 7.95
C ALA A 159 -5.79 -9.69 8.76
N LEU A 160 -4.69 -10.15 8.16
CA LEU A 160 -3.76 -11.08 8.81
C LEU A 160 -2.30 -10.86 8.40
N ILE A 161 -1.38 -11.31 9.26
CA ILE A 161 0.06 -11.32 8.99
C ILE A 161 0.57 -12.74 8.70
N GLY A 162 1.62 -12.82 7.90
CA GLY A 162 2.41 -14.04 7.71
C GLY A 162 3.58 -14.14 8.69
N PRO A 163 4.46 -15.14 8.50
CA PRO A 163 5.68 -15.32 9.29
C PRO A 163 6.55 -14.06 9.42
N ALA A 164 6.59 -13.21 8.40
CA ALA A 164 7.38 -11.98 8.45
C ALA A 164 6.85 -10.98 9.50
N GLY A 165 5.53 -10.88 9.66
CA GLY A 165 4.93 -10.06 10.71
C GLY A 165 5.18 -10.65 12.10
N GLU A 166 5.10 -11.98 12.25
CA GLU A 166 5.39 -12.67 13.51
C GLU A 166 6.83 -12.44 13.97
N MET A 167 7.78 -12.46 13.04
CA MET A 167 9.19 -12.13 13.26
C MET A 167 9.45 -10.61 13.37
N GLN A 168 8.43 -9.78 13.21
CA GLN A 168 8.50 -8.32 13.26
C GLN A 168 9.50 -7.72 12.25
N LEU A 169 9.59 -8.32 11.07
CA LEU A 169 10.46 -7.84 10.00
C LEU A 169 9.96 -6.51 9.44
N LYS A 170 10.84 -5.53 9.27
CA LYS A 170 10.49 -4.17 8.84
C LYS A 170 9.81 -4.08 7.47
N ALA A 171 9.94 -5.09 6.61
CA ALA A 171 9.25 -5.16 5.32
C ALA A 171 7.88 -5.87 5.38
N ALA A 172 7.39 -6.25 6.57
CA ALA A 172 6.14 -6.98 6.72
C ALA A 172 4.90 -6.11 6.50
N GLY A 173 3.95 -6.63 5.73
CA GLY A 173 2.65 -6.03 5.46
C GLY A 173 1.49 -6.79 6.12
N ILE A 174 0.27 -6.28 5.91
CA ILE A 174 -0.97 -6.90 6.39
C ILE A 174 -1.82 -7.31 5.19
N GLN A 175 -2.09 -8.60 5.06
CA GLN A 175 -2.89 -9.16 3.98
C GLN A 175 -4.38 -9.04 4.30
N ASN A 176 -5.19 -8.83 3.26
CA ASN A 176 -6.64 -8.73 3.33
C ASN A 176 -7.26 -9.61 2.26
N LEU A 177 -8.45 -10.13 2.55
CA LEU A 177 -9.19 -10.96 1.60
C LEU A 177 -9.78 -10.12 0.46
N ASP A 178 -9.65 -10.61 -0.78
CA ASP A 178 -10.36 -10.06 -1.93
C ASP A 178 -11.82 -10.55 -2.02
N GLN A 179 -12.51 -10.18 -3.10
CA GLN A 179 -13.91 -10.54 -3.32
C GLN A 179 -14.16 -12.06 -3.35
N ASP A 180 -13.15 -12.88 -3.67
CA ASP A 180 -13.25 -14.34 -3.77
C ASP A 180 -12.71 -15.04 -2.51
N ARG A 181 -12.33 -14.24 -1.50
CA ARG A 181 -11.77 -14.65 -0.20
C ARG A 181 -10.31 -15.10 -0.26
N ALA A 182 -9.58 -14.79 -1.33
CA ALA A 182 -8.14 -15.01 -1.38
C ALA A 182 -7.41 -13.88 -0.61
N PRO A 183 -6.42 -14.17 0.23
CA PRO A 183 -5.66 -13.16 0.99
C PRO A 183 -4.61 -12.47 0.11
N SER A 184 -5.08 -11.77 -0.92
CA SER A 184 -4.27 -11.21 -2.00
C SER A 184 -4.06 -9.69 -1.92
N ARG A 185 -4.72 -9.01 -0.98
CA ARG A 185 -4.74 -7.54 -0.91
C ARG A 185 -3.93 -7.04 0.26
N ILE A 186 -2.72 -6.60 -0.03
CA ILE A 186 -1.76 -6.24 1.00
C ILE A 186 -1.75 -4.73 1.28
N ALA A 187 -1.78 -4.36 2.56
CA ALA A 187 -1.27 -3.10 3.06
C ALA A 187 0.23 -3.31 3.31
N ALA A 188 1.03 -3.19 2.24
CA ALA A 188 2.39 -3.72 2.19
C ALA A 188 3.42 -2.87 2.91
N ARG A 189 3.42 -1.57 2.63
CA ARG A 189 4.63 -0.76 2.73
C ARG A 189 4.81 -0.19 4.13
N GLY A 190 6.05 0.03 4.53
CA GLY A 190 6.39 0.70 5.79
C GLY A 190 6.31 -0.16 7.05
N GLY A 191 6.15 -1.49 6.93
CA GLY A 191 6.36 -2.40 8.05
C GLY A 191 5.22 -2.48 9.07
N LEU A 192 3.99 -2.12 8.70
CA LEU A 192 2.85 -2.16 9.61
C LEU A 192 2.44 -3.60 10.00
N GLY A 193 2.81 -4.60 9.20
CA GLY A 193 2.69 -6.01 9.59
C GLY A 193 3.58 -6.37 10.78
N ALA A 194 4.76 -5.76 10.91
CA ALA A 194 5.60 -5.92 12.10
C ALA A 194 4.99 -5.24 13.33
N VAL A 195 4.33 -4.10 13.16
CA VAL A 195 3.58 -3.44 14.24
C VAL A 195 2.45 -4.36 14.72
N MET A 196 1.69 -4.97 13.81
CA MET A 196 0.64 -5.94 14.14
C MET A 196 1.20 -7.16 14.90
N GLY A 197 2.35 -7.68 14.46
CA GLY A 197 3.07 -8.76 15.15
C GLY A 197 3.61 -8.37 16.54
N SER A 198 4.08 -7.13 16.71
CA SER A 198 4.53 -6.61 18.02
C SER A 198 3.40 -6.55 19.05
N LYS A 199 2.16 -6.41 18.57
CA LYS A 199 0.92 -6.45 19.35
C LYS A 199 0.40 -7.88 19.58
N GLY A 200 1.14 -8.89 19.13
CA GLY A 200 0.79 -10.31 19.21
C GLY A 200 -0.48 -10.69 18.47
N ILE A 201 -0.89 -9.92 17.47
CA ILE A 201 -2.12 -10.18 16.71
C ILE A 201 -1.77 -10.89 15.41
N LYS A 202 -2.23 -12.14 15.24
CA LYS A 202 -2.07 -12.90 13.99
C LYS A 202 -3.11 -12.50 12.95
N ALA A 203 -4.34 -12.28 13.38
CA ALA A 203 -5.44 -11.92 12.50
C ALA A 203 -6.53 -11.11 13.22
N LEU A 204 -7.18 -10.26 12.44
CA LEU A 204 -8.44 -9.61 12.73
C LEU A 204 -9.50 -10.21 11.83
N VAL A 205 -10.50 -10.87 12.43
CA VAL A 205 -11.66 -11.45 11.75
C VAL A 205 -12.87 -10.56 12.02
N ILE A 206 -13.54 -10.11 10.96
CA ILE A 206 -14.64 -9.14 11.06
C ILE A 206 -15.90 -9.73 10.44
N ASP A 207 -16.88 -9.99 11.29
CA ASP A 207 -18.18 -10.52 10.93
C ASP A 207 -19.22 -9.39 10.88
N SER A 208 -19.64 -9.06 9.66
CA SER A 208 -20.62 -8.01 9.40
C SER A 208 -22.06 -8.52 9.27
N SER A 209 -22.35 -9.79 9.57
CA SER A 209 -23.69 -10.39 9.39
C SER A 209 -24.79 -9.71 10.22
N GLY A 210 -24.44 -9.16 11.38
CA GLY A 210 -25.31 -8.35 12.24
C GLY A 210 -25.17 -6.84 12.05
N GLY A 211 -24.49 -6.41 10.98
CA GLY A 211 -24.20 -5.03 10.66
C GLY A 211 -25.14 -4.42 9.61
N SER A 212 -24.98 -3.14 9.34
CA SER A 212 -25.67 -2.42 8.27
C SER A 212 -24.76 -1.38 7.63
N PRO A 213 -24.95 -1.03 6.34
CA PRO A 213 -24.27 0.12 5.74
C PRO A 213 -24.47 1.38 6.60
N PRO A 214 -23.47 2.29 6.65
CA PRO A 214 -23.65 3.59 7.28
C PRO A 214 -24.83 4.36 6.70
N ASP A 215 -25.45 5.26 7.46
CA ASP A 215 -26.56 6.06 6.95
C ASP A 215 -26.09 7.09 5.90
N ILE A 216 -27.05 7.55 5.09
CA ILE A 216 -26.86 8.56 4.05
C ILE A 216 -27.91 9.67 4.25
N ALA A 217 -27.45 10.91 4.48
CA ALA A 217 -28.32 12.05 4.75
C ALA A 217 -29.31 12.37 3.60
N ASP A 218 -28.85 12.29 2.34
CA ASP A 218 -29.67 12.40 1.13
C ASP A 218 -29.43 11.20 0.19
N LEU A 219 -30.23 10.14 0.38
CA LEU A 219 -30.15 8.93 -0.44
C LEU A 219 -30.41 9.19 -1.93
N LYS A 220 -31.25 10.17 -2.29
CA LYS A 220 -31.53 10.49 -3.71
C LYS A 220 -30.33 11.19 -4.35
N GLY A 221 -29.76 12.18 -3.65
CA GLY A 221 -28.53 12.86 -4.05
C GLY A 221 -27.37 11.89 -4.21
N PHE A 222 -27.18 10.99 -3.25
CA PHE A 222 -26.09 10.02 -3.28
C PHE A 222 -26.20 9.07 -4.48
N ARG A 223 -27.39 8.50 -4.73
CA ARG A 223 -27.63 7.63 -5.90
C ARG A 223 -27.43 8.36 -7.22
N LYS A 224 -27.78 9.65 -7.30
CA LYS A 224 -27.54 10.48 -8.48
C LYS A 224 -26.03 10.65 -8.72
N ALA A 225 -25.27 11.03 -7.69
CA ALA A 225 -23.82 11.19 -7.78
C ALA A 225 -23.11 9.86 -8.11
N GLN A 226 -23.52 8.75 -7.47
CA GLN A 226 -23.04 7.40 -7.78
C GLN A 226 -23.27 7.02 -9.24
N LYS A 227 -24.45 7.32 -9.81
CA LYS A 227 -24.75 7.03 -11.22
C LYS A 227 -23.85 7.83 -12.15
N SER A 228 -23.64 9.12 -11.86
CA SER A 228 -22.72 9.97 -12.63
C SER A 228 -21.28 9.43 -12.56
N TYR A 229 -20.84 9.01 -11.37
CA TYR A 229 -19.51 8.43 -11.18
C TYR A 229 -19.31 7.15 -11.97
N ASN A 230 -20.25 6.20 -11.85
CA ASN A 230 -20.17 4.94 -12.58
C ASN A 230 -20.15 5.18 -14.10
N LYS A 231 -20.91 6.15 -14.60
CA LYS A 231 -20.87 6.55 -16.01
C LYS A 231 -19.49 7.11 -16.40
N SER A 232 -18.98 8.08 -15.64
CA SER A 232 -17.67 8.69 -15.88
C SER A 232 -16.55 7.64 -15.90
N LEU A 233 -16.58 6.71 -14.93
CA LEU A 233 -15.61 5.63 -14.80
C LEU A 233 -15.69 4.67 -16.00
N LEU A 234 -16.88 4.16 -16.34
CA LEU A 234 -17.06 3.17 -17.40
C LEU A 234 -16.81 3.74 -18.81
N ASP A 235 -17.14 5.01 -19.04
CA ASP A 235 -16.93 5.68 -20.33
C ASP A 235 -15.44 6.01 -20.58
N HIS A 236 -14.60 6.02 -19.54
CA HIS A 236 -13.19 6.36 -19.68
C HIS A 236 -12.36 5.17 -20.22
N PRO A 237 -11.54 5.34 -21.29
CA PRO A 237 -10.80 4.24 -21.93
C PRO A 237 -9.87 3.45 -21.00
N GLN A 238 -9.32 4.12 -19.99
CA GLN A 238 -8.42 3.50 -19.02
C GLN A 238 -9.07 2.35 -18.23
N THR A 239 -10.40 2.36 -18.04
CA THR A 239 -11.13 1.25 -17.42
C THR A 239 -10.95 -0.04 -18.20
N LYS A 240 -11.04 0.04 -19.54
CA LYS A 240 -10.80 -1.12 -20.41
C LYS A 240 -9.34 -1.56 -20.39
N VAL A 241 -8.40 -0.61 -20.44
CA VAL A 241 -6.96 -0.92 -20.37
C VAL A 241 -6.63 -1.68 -19.09
N TYR A 242 -7.17 -1.26 -17.95
CA TYR A 242 -6.98 -1.96 -16.68
C TYR A 242 -7.61 -3.35 -16.68
N ALA A 243 -8.81 -3.52 -17.23
CA ALA A 243 -9.42 -4.85 -17.33
C ALA A 243 -8.62 -5.78 -18.28
N ASP A 244 -8.00 -5.23 -19.32
CA ASP A 244 -7.30 -6.06 -20.31
C ASP A 244 -5.86 -6.43 -19.91
N TYR A 245 -5.14 -5.51 -19.26
CA TYR A 245 -3.69 -5.62 -19.01
C TYR A 245 -3.30 -5.40 -17.55
N GLY A 246 -4.25 -5.01 -16.69
CA GLY A 246 -3.97 -4.62 -15.31
C GLY A 246 -2.94 -3.50 -15.21
N THR A 247 -2.20 -3.50 -14.11
CA THR A 247 -1.10 -2.54 -13.92
C THR A 247 0.12 -2.90 -14.76
N ALA A 248 0.29 -4.16 -15.18
CA ALA A 248 1.43 -4.64 -15.96
C ALA A 248 1.66 -3.84 -17.26
N ALA A 249 0.64 -3.14 -17.77
CA ALA A 249 0.77 -2.16 -18.86
C ALA A 249 1.86 -1.10 -18.60
N MET A 250 2.21 -0.84 -17.33
CA MET A 250 3.28 0.08 -16.95
C MET A 250 4.68 -0.42 -17.30
N ALA A 251 4.90 -1.73 -17.51
CA ALA A 251 6.22 -2.27 -17.83
C ALA A 251 6.81 -1.64 -19.10
N ARG A 252 6.06 -1.66 -20.21
CA ARG A 252 6.49 -1.00 -21.45
C ARG A 252 6.54 0.51 -21.33
N ILE A 253 5.60 1.13 -20.61
CA ILE A 253 5.59 2.59 -20.46
C ILE A 253 6.84 3.05 -19.72
N SER A 254 7.15 2.45 -18.57
CA SER A 254 8.35 2.76 -17.80
C SER A 254 9.62 2.47 -18.59
N HIS A 255 9.70 1.32 -19.27
CA HIS A 255 10.81 1.01 -20.17
C HIS A 255 10.96 2.03 -21.31
N SER A 256 9.86 2.54 -21.87
CA SER A 256 9.92 3.53 -22.96
C SER A 256 10.48 4.89 -22.52
N PHE A 257 10.34 5.22 -21.24
CA PHE A 257 10.98 6.38 -20.62
C PHE A 257 12.43 6.09 -20.18
N GLY A 258 12.93 4.86 -20.36
CA GLY A 258 14.21 4.44 -19.78
C GLY A 258 14.20 4.41 -18.26
N GLY A 259 13.03 4.14 -17.66
CA GLY A 259 12.80 4.19 -16.22
C GLY A 259 12.41 2.86 -15.59
N LEU A 260 12.55 1.72 -16.29
CA LEU A 260 12.28 0.40 -15.72
C LEU A 260 13.52 -0.10 -14.96
N PRO A 261 13.47 -0.22 -13.61
CA PRO A 261 14.63 -0.64 -12.85
C PRO A 261 15.10 -2.02 -13.26
N THR A 262 16.37 -2.11 -13.61
CA THR A 262 17.02 -3.34 -14.05
C THR A 262 18.30 -3.56 -13.26
N ARG A 263 18.47 -4.77 -12.70
CA ARG A 263 19.63 -5.20 -11.89
C ARG A 263 20.04 -4.18 -10.83
N ASN A 264 19.22 -4.05 -9.79
CA ASN A 264 19.37 -3.08 -8.70
C ASN A 264 19.45 -1.62 -9.19
N PHE A 265 18.53 -1.22 -10.08
CA PHE A 265 18.53 0.14 -10.66
C PHE A 265 19.89 0.51 -11.31
N SER A 266 20.64 -0.43 -11.87
CA SER A 266 21.86 -0.09 -12.62
C SER A 266 21.56 0.37 -14.05
N GLU A 267 20.44 -0.08 -14.61
CA GLU A 267 19.97 0.26 -15.95
C GLU A 267 18.47 0.57 -15.95
N GLY A 268 18.04 1.42 -16.89
CA GLY A 268 16.64 1.87 -17.03
C GLY A 268 15.85 1.10 -18.09
N ASN A 269 16.49 0.14 -18.76
CA ASN A 269 15.94 -0.74 -19.77
C ASN A 269 16.26 -2.20 -19.45
N PHE A 270 15.43 -3.10 -19.96
CA PHE A 270 15.59 -4.53 -19.74
C PHE A 270 15.51 -5.29 -21.06
N GLU A 271 16.58 -6.01 -21.40
CA GLU A 271 16.68 -6.71 -22.68
C GLU A 271 15.64 -7.82 -22.85
N SER A 272 15.14 -8.37 -21.74
CA SER A 272 14.11 -9.43 -21.73
C SER A 272 12.71 -8.90 -21.38
N LEU A 273 12.43 -7.62 -21.67
CA LEU A 273 11.13 -6.97 -21.41
C LEU A 273 9.93 -7.78 -21.96
N GLU A 274 10.07 -8.37 -23.15
CA GLU A 274 9.00 -9.14 -23.78
C GLU A 274 8.49 -10.25 -22.84
N GLY A 275 9.41 -10.97 -22.20
CA GLY A 275 9.08 -12.09 -21.30
C GLY A 275 8.33 -11.68 -20.02
N ILE A 276 8.27 -10.38 -19.71
CA ILE A 276 7.57 -9.80 -18.55
C ILE A 276 6.56 -8.71 -18.94
N SER A 277 6.22 -8.60 -20.22
CA SER A 277 5.31 -7.57 -20.72
C SER A 277 3.84 -7.86 -20.39
N ALA A 278 3.01 -6.82 -20.36
CA ALA A 278 1.57 -6.95 -20.14
C ALA A 278 0.89 -7.75 -21.27
N GLU A 279 1.36 -7.59 -22.50
CA GLU A 279 0.85 -8.31 -23.66
C GLU A 279 1.14 -9.80 -23.55
N THR A 280 2.38 -10.17 -23.22
CA THR A 280 2.75 -11.58 -22.98
C THR A 280 1.97 -12.16 -21.81
N MET A 281 1.83 -11.42 -20.71
CA MET A 281 1.01 -11.84 -19.57
C MET A 281 -0.43 -12.09 -20.02
N ARG A 282 -1.03 -11.18 -20.79
CA ARG A 282 -2.40 -11.34 -21.30
C ARG A 282 -2.54 -12.57 -22.20
N ASP A 283 -1.64 -12.76 -23.14
CA ASP A 283 -1.70 -13.89 -24.07
C ASP A 283 -1.57 -15.22 -23.31
N GLN A 284 -0.63 -15.32 -22.37
CA GLN A 284 -0.48 -16.48 -21.49
C GLN A 284 -1.74 -16.73 -20.65
N LEU A 285 -2.32 -15.68 -20.08
CA LEU A 285 -3.53 -15.80 -19.28
C LEU A 285 -4.70 -16.35 -20.11
N LEU A 286 -4.86 -15.88 -21.34
CA LEU A 286 -5.90 -16.35 -22.26
C LEU A 286 -5.66 -17.78 -22.74
N GLU A 287 -4.41 -18.16 -22.99
CA GLU A 287 -4.03 -19.50 -23.45
C GLU A 287 -4.21 -20.57 -22.37
N ARG A 288 -3.81 -20.27 -21.12
CA ARG A 288 -3.75 -21.25 -20.02
C ARG A 288 -5.12 -21.72 -19.52
N GLY A 289 -6.15 -20.88 -19.61
CA GLY A 289 -7.50 -21.20 -19.12
C GLY A 289 -7.54 -21.61 -17.64
N GLY A 290 -8.55 -22.38 -17.24
CA GLY A 290 -8.73 -22.80 -15.84
C GLY A 290 -9.03 -21.62 -14.92
N ASP A 291 -8.23 -21.47 -13.86
CA ASP A 291 -8.31 -20.33 -12.92
C ASP A 291 -7.79 -19.02 -13.52
N SER A 292 -7.05 -19.11 -14.63
CA SER A 292 -6.41 -17.98 -15.29
C SER A 292 -7.43 -16.91 -15.70
N ASN A 293 -7.17 -15.66 -15.34
CA ASN A 293 -8.08 -14.56 -15.65
C ASN A 293 -7.33 -13.24 -15.84
N THR A 294 -7.60 -12.54 -16.94
CA THR A 294 -7.05 -11.21 -17.23
C THR A 294 -7.70 -10.10 -16.42
N THR A 295 -8.90 -10.35 -15.85
CA THR A 295 -9.69 -9.33 -15.17
C THR A 295 -10.38 -9.86 -13.90
N HIS A 296 -10.04 -9.24 -12.78
CA HIS A 296 -10.49 -9.60 -11.44
C HIS A 296 -10.74 -8.34 -10.62
N SER A 297 -11.80 -8.35 -9.80
CA SER A 297 -12.12 -7.23 -8.92
C SER A 297 -11.46 -7.43 -7.57
N CYS A 298 -10.65 -6.45 -7.14
CA CYS A 298 -10.03 -6.46 -5.83
C CYS A 298 -11.05 -6.47 -4.67
N MET A 299 -12.23 -5.89 -4.87
CA MET A 299 -13.32 -5.78 -3.90
C MET A 299 -14.66 -5.89 -4.62
N VAL A 300 -15.71 -6.26 -3.87
CA VAL A 300 -17.07 -6.39 -4.40
C VAL A 300 -17.53 -5.07 -5.02
N GLY A 301 -18.03 -5.12 -6.26
CA GLY A 301 -18.59 -3.96 -6.95
C GLY A 301 -17.57 -3.03 -7.62
N CYS A 302 -16.26 -3.34 -7.56
CA CYS A 302 -15.25 -2.59 -8.32
C CYS A 302 -15.43 -2.83 -9.83
N ALA A 303 -15.79 -1.78 -10.57
CA ALA A 303 -16.00 -1.83 -12.01
C ALA A 303 -14.69 -1.73 -12.84
N ILE A 304 -13.58 -1.31 -12.22
CA ILE A 304 -12.27 -1.20 -12.89
C ILE A 304 -11.71 -2.59 -13.19
N ARG A 305 -11.84 -3.52 -12.24
CA ARG A 305 -11.40 -4.93 -12.36
C ARG A 305 -9.97 -5.08 -12.91
N CYS A 306 -9.05 -4.31 -12.33
CA CYS A 306 -7.65 -4.19 -12.78
C CYS A 306 -6.77 -5.39 -12.45
N SER A 307 -7.20 -6.27 -11.55
CA SER A 307 -6.38 -7.39 -11.11
C SER A 307 -6.47 -8.56 -12.10
N ASN A 308 -5.55 -9.50 -11.98
CA ASN A 308 -5.52 -10.74 -12.74
C ASN A 308 -5.42 -11.94 -11.78
N VAL A 309 -5.71 -13.13 -12.29
CA VAL A 309 -5.38 -14.40 -11.62
C VAL A 309 -4.37 -15.09 -12.52
N TYR A 310 -3.10 -15.08 -12.12
CA TYR A 310 -2.02 -15.69 -12.88
C TYR A 310 -1.90 -17.17 -12.53
N ALA A 311 -2.10 -18.04 -13.52
CA ALA A 311 -2.11 -19.48 -13.38
C ALA A 311 -0.90 -20.13 -14.08
N ASP A 312 -0.54 -21.36 -13.68
CA ASP A 312 0.51 -22.15 -14.31
C ASP A 312 0.12 -22.66 -15.71
N GLY A 313 1.04 -23.34 -16.41
CA GLY A 313 0.79 -23.94 -17.72
C GLY A 313 -0.29 -25.04 -17.75
N LYS A 314 -0.86 -25.41 -16.60
CA LYS A 314 -1.99 -26.35 -16.47
C LYS A 314 -3.30 -25.64 -16.08
N GLY A 315 -3.30 -24.30 -16.05
CA GLY A 315 -4.47 -23.49 -15.68
C GLY A 315 -4.77 -23.47 -14.19
N ARG A 316 -3.81 -23.86 -13.32
CA ARG A 316 -3.98 -23.79 -11.85
C ARG A 316 -3.47 -22.45 -11.34
N GLY A 317 -4.28 -21.72 -10.58
CA GLY A 317 -3.91 -20.42 -10.02
C GLY A 317 -2.61 -20.49 -9.21
N ILE A 318 -1.66 -19.61 -9.52
CA ILE A 318 -0.44 -19.40 -8.73
C ILE A 318 -0.70 -18.23 -7.79
N VAL A 319 -0.98 -17.05 -8.34
CA VAL A 319 -1.11 -15.83 -7.57
C VAL A 319 -2.14 -14.89 -8.20
N SER A 320 -2.81 -14.13 -7.37
CA SER A 320 -3.69 -13.03 -7.76
C SER A 320 -3.37 -11.89 -6.81
N PRO A 321 -3.19 -10.65 -7.29
CA PRO A 321 -2.75 -10.28 -8.64
C PRO A 321 -1.23 -10.42 -8.83
N LEU A 322 -0.80 -10.55 -10.09
CA LEU A 322 0.56 -10.20 -10.50
C LEU A 322 0.59 -8.74 -10.97
N GLU A 323 1.06 -7.84 -10.09
CA GLU A 323 1.05 -6.39 -10.32
C GLU A 323 2.39 -5.89 -10.87
N TYR A 324 2.36 -4.74 -11.54
CA TYR A 324 3.52 -4.12 -12.17
C TYR A 324 4.72 -3.96 -11.24
N GLU A 325 4.49 -3.50 -10.02
CA GLU A 325 5.55 -3.25 -9.06
C GLU A 325 6.33 -4.53 -8.73
N THR A 326 5.62 -5.65 -8.55
CA THR A 326 6.26 -6.96 -8.40
C THR A 326 6.98 -7.37 -9.68
N ILE A 327 6.38 -7.16 -10.86
CA ILE A 327 7.03 -7.46 -12.14
C ILE A 327 8.34 -6.68 -12.31
N GLY A 328 8.36 -5.40 -11.95
CA GLY A 328 9.56 -4.57 -12.02
C GLY A 328 10.62 -4.97 -10.99
N LEU A 329 10.23 -5.09 -9.71
CA LEU A 329 11.21 -5.28 -8.63
C LEU A 329 11.65 -6.73 -8.42
N MET A 330 10.83 -7.72 -8.78
CA MET A 330 11.17 -9.15 -8.72
C MET A 330 11.43 -9.76 -10.11
N GLY A 331 11.18 -9.02 -11.19
CA GLY A 331 11.57 -9.38 -12.55
C GLY A 331 12.82 -8.62 -12.99
N SER A 332 12.64 -7.51 -13.71
CA SER A 332 13.75 -6.76 -14.32
C SER A 332 14.83 -6.34 -13.32
N ASN A 333 14.44 -5.87 -12.13
CA ASN A 333 15.38 -5.43 -11.10
C ASN A 333 16.25 -6.57 -10.54
N LEU A 334 15.78 -7.83 -10.64
CA LEU A 334 16.56 -9.03 -10.35
C LEU A 334 17.20 -9.64 -11.59
N GLY A 335 16.97 -9.10 -12.78
CA GLY A 335 17.41 -9.66 -14.06
C GLY A 335 16.60 -10.88 -14.52
N ILE A 336 15.40 -11.09 -13.98
CA ILE A 336 14.51 -12.23 -14.26
C ILE A 336 13.49 -11.84 -15.34
N GLY A 337 13.53 -12.53 -16.48
CA GLY A 337 12.72 -12.26 -17.67
C GLY A 337 11.55 -13.22 -17.90
N ASN A 338 11.04 -13.86 -16.85
CA ASN A 338 10.01 -14.90 -16.97
C ASN A 338 8.87 -14.69 -15.95
N LEU A 339 7.63 -14.53 -16.45
CA LEU A 339 6.46 -14.29 -15.59
C LEU A 339 6.10 -15.45 -14.65
N ASP A 340 6.42 -16.72 -14.98
CA ASP A 340 6.17 -17.85 -14.07
C ASP A 340 7.09 -17.80 -12.85
N GLU A 341 8.35 -17.43 -13.07
CA GLU A 341 9.33 -17.23 -11.99
C GLU A 341 8.94 -16.03 -11.12
N VAL A 342 8.58 -14.90 -11.73
CA VAL A 342 8.10 -13.71 -11.00
C VAL A 342 6.81 -14.04 -10.22
N ALA A 343 5.87 -14.76 -10.83
CA ALA A 343 4.64 -15.18 -10.14
C ALA A 343 4.93 -16.09 -8.94
N ARG A 344 5.95 -16.94 -9.03
CA ARG A 344 6.38 -17.78 -7.91
C ARG A 344 7.02 -16.97 -6.79
N LEU A 345 7.87 -16.00 -7.11
CA LEU A 345 8.43 -15.05 -6.13
C LEU A 345 7.32 -14.23 -5.43
N ASN A 346 6.34 -13.77 -6.21
CA ASN A 346 5.18 -13.05 -5.69
C ASN A 346 4.35 -13.90 -4.72
N TRP A 347 4.15 -15.19 -5.04
CA TRP A 347 3.46 -16.12 -4.14
C TRP A 347 4.18 -16.25 -2.80
N GLU A 348 5.51 -16.43 -2.81
CA GLU A 348 6.29 -16.53 -1.57
C GLU A 348 6.24 -15.24 -0.76
N ALA A 349 6.37 -14.08 -1.41
CA ALA A 349 6.26 -12.79 -0.74
C ALA A 349 4.89 -12.61 -0.07
N ASN A 350 3.81 -12.97 -0.78
CA ASN A 350 2.46 -12.91 -0.24
C ASN A 350 2.25 -13.88 0.92
N ASP A 351 2.75 -15.12 0.82
CA ASP A 351 2.62 -16.14 1.86
C ASP A 351 3.42 -15.80 3.12
N LEU A 352 4.61 -15.21 2.96
CA LEU A 352 5.40 -14.67 4.06
C LEU A 352 4.76 -13.43 4.69
N GLY A 353 3.95 -12.69 3.92
CA GLY A 353 3.38 -11.41 4.32
C GLY A 353 4.37 -10.25 4.18
N LEU A 354 5.16 -10.22 3.10
CA LEU A 354 6.17 -9.20 2.81
C LEU A 354 5.75 -8.27 1.67
N ASP A 355 6.19 -7.01 1.74
CA ASP A 355 6.15 -6.08 0.62
C ASP A 355 7.05 -6.58 -0.52
N SER A 356 6.47 -6.85 -1.70
CA SER A 356 7.22 -7.32 -2.87
C SER A 356 8.17 -6.28 -3.43
N ILE A 357 7.89 -4.99 -3.25
CA ILE A 357 8.81 -3.90 -3.66
C ILE A 357 10.05 -3.94 -2.78
N GLU A 358 9.84 -3.95 -1.46
CA GLU A 358 10.93 -3.93 -0.48
C GLU A 358 11.77 -5.20 -0.55
N LEU A 359 11.13 -6.37 -0.68
CA LEU A 359 11.82 -7.65 -0.84
C LEU A 359 12.61 -7.72 -2.16
N GLY A 360 12.01 -7.29 -3.28
CA GLY A 360 12.69 -7.28 -4.58
C GLY A 360 13.90 -6.34 -4.58
N ALA A 361 13.80 -5.17 -3.95
CA ALA A 361 14.92 -4.27 -3.76
C ALA A 361 16.01 -4.87 -2.85
N ALA A 362 15.62 -5.50 -1.72
CA ALA A 362 16.57 -6.14 -0.81
C ALA A 362 17.34 -7.30 -1.48
N LEU A 363 16.65 -8.13 -2.26
CA LEU A 363 17.29 -9.20 -3.05
C LEU A 363 18.25 -8.63 -4.11
N ALA A 364 17.91 -7.51 -4.76
CA ALA A 364 18.79 -6.87 -5.72
C ALA A 364 20.07 -6.29 -5.07
N VAL A 365 19.93 -5.70 -3.87
CA VAL A 365 21.09 -5.26 -3.06
C VAL A 365 21.92 -6.47 -2.59
N ALA A 366 21.29 -7.59 -2.24
CA ALA A 366 21.98 -8.83 -1.90
C ALA A 366 22.74 -9.41 -3.11
N ALA A 367 22.18 -9.29 -4.32
CA ALA A 367 22.85 -9.67 -5.56
C ALA A 367 24.09 -8.81 -5.82
N GLU A 368 24.00 -7.51 -5.60
CA GLU A 368 25.14 -6.59 -5.69
C GLU A 368 26.24 -6.92 -4.65
N ALA A 369 25.84 -7.44 -3.48
CA ALA A 369 26.76 -7.97 -2.47
C ALA A 369 27.35 -9.37 -2.80
N GLY A 370 27.01 -9.95 -3.95
CA GLY A 370 27.45 -11.29 -4.36
C GLY A 370 26.82 -12.43 -3.56
N LYS A 371 25.66 -12.21 -2.92
CA LYS A 371 24.88 -13.28 -2.25
C LYS A 371 24.05 -14.10 -3.22
N MET A 372 23.73 -13.54 -4.38
CA MET A 372 23.10 -14.21 -5.51
C MET A 372 23.56 -13.56 -6.81
N GLU A 373 23.39 -14.26 -7.93
CA GLU A 373 23.61 -13.70 -9.27
C GLU A 373 22.30 -13.08 -9.81
N PHE A 374 22.41 -11.93 -10.48
CA PHE A 374 21.28 -11.40 -11.25
C PHE A 374 20.84 -12.41 -12.32
N GLY A 375 19.52 -12.59 -12.46
CA GLY A 375 18.89 -13.57 -13.35
C GLY A 375 18.80 -14.98 -12.76
N ASN A 376 19.26 -15.21 -11.53
CA ASN A 376 19.22 -16.53 -10.89
C ASN A 376 18.00 -16.68 -9.97
N PHE A 377 16.89 -17.15 -10.54
CA PHE A 377 15.64 -17.43 -9.81
C PHE A 377 15.84 -18.40 -8.64
N SER A 378 16.62 -19.47 -8.81
CA SER A 378 16.83 -20.48 -7.77
C SER A 378 17.51 -19.90 -6.54
N GLN A 379 18.54 -19.08 -6.73
CA GLN A 379 19.22 -18.40 -5.61
C GLN A 379 18.33 -17.36 -4.93
N ALA A 380 17.49 -16.65 -5.68
CA ALA A 380 16.49 -15.75 -5.10
C ALA A 380 15.50 -16.53 -4.20
N MET A 381 15.04 -17.71 -4.63
CA MET A 381 14.21 -18.59 -3.82
C MET A 381 14.94 -19.11 -2.57
N GLU A 382 16.22 -19.47 -2.68
CA GLU A 382 17.03 -19.90 -1.52
C GLU A 382 17.11 -18.80 -0.46
N LEU A 383 17.34 -17.54 -0.85
CA LEU A 383 17.35 -16.41 0.08
C LEU A 383 15.96 -16.15 0.71
N ILE A 384 14.87 -16.38 -0.03
CA ILE A 384 13.51 -16.28 0.51
C ILE A 384 13.24 -17.39 1.55
N GLU A 385 13.73 -18.61 1.30
CA GLU A 385 13.65 -19.70 2.30
C GLU A 385 14.48 -19.38 3.55
N GLU A 386 15.63 -18.71 3.40
CA GLU A 386 16.39 -18.20 4.54
C GLU A 386 15.58 -17.20 5.40
N ILE A 387 14.78 -16.33 4.77
CA ILE A 387 13.85 -15.44 5.49
C ILE A 387 12.84 -16.28 6.26
N ARG A 388 12.20 -17.26 5.60
CA ARG A 388 11.20 -18.15 6.23
C ARG A 388 11.79 -18.91 7.43
N ALA A 389 13.03 -19.36 7.31
CA ALA A 389 13.76 -20.07 8.37
C ALA A 389 14.28 -19.15 9.49
N GLY A 390 14.24 -17.82 9.32
CA GLY A 390 14.75 -16.87 10.31
C GLY A 390 16.27 -16.95 10.49
N THR A 391 17.03 -17.32 9.44
CA THR A 391 18.49 -17.31 9.51
C THR A 391 19.01 -15.87 9.64
N PRO A 392 20.27 -15.64 10.09
CA PRO A 392 20.83 -14.28 10.12
C PRO A 392 20.76 -13.54 8.77
N THR A 393 21.05 -14.23 7.66
CA THR A 393 20.91 -13.68 6.30
C THR A 393 19.46 -13.35 5.98
N GLY A 394 18.54 -14.27 6.29
CA GLY A 394 17.11 -14.08 6.08
C GLY A 394 16.55 -12.90 6.88
N LEU A 395 16.96 -12.74 8.14
CA LEU A 395 16.56 -11.60 8.97
C LEU A 395 17.12 -10.27 8.41
N ILE A 396 18.35 -10.26 7.86
CA ILE A 396 18.91 -9.06 7.21
C ILE A 396 18.07 -8.65 5.99
N ILE A 397 17.81 -9.60 5.08
CA ILE A 397 17.08 -9.35 3.83
C ILE A 397 15.62 -9.01 4.10
N GLY A 398 14.98 -9.77 4.99
CA GLY A 398 13.59 -9.58 5.38
C GLY A 398 13.32 -8.24 6.07
N ASN A 399 14.34 -7.58 6.63
CA ASN A 399 14.24 -6.23 7.16
C ASN A 399 14.41 -5.12 6.10
N GLY A 400 14.45 -5.47 4.81
CA GLY A 400 14.39 -4.53 3.69
C GLY A 400 15.75 -4.08 3.15
N ALA A 401 15.70 -3.26 2.09
CA ALA A 401 16.85 -2.89 1.28
C ALA A 401 17.88 -2.07 2.08
N ALA A 402 17.43 -1.15 2.92
CA ALA A 402 18.30 -0.35 3.78
C ALA A 402 19.10 -1.22 4.76
N SER A 403 18.43 -2.18 5.41
CA SER A 403 19.06 -3.13 6.33
C SER A 403 20.08 -4.02 5.62
N THR A 404 19.73 -4.50 4.43
CA THR A 404 20.59 -5.33 3.59
C THR A 404 21.85 -4.57 3.15
N GLY A 405 21.67 -3.35 2.64
CA GLY A 405 22.78 -2.52 2.17
C GLY A 405 23.74 -2.14 3.29
N LEU A 406 23.21 -1.82 4.48
CA LEU A 406 24.05 -1.54 5.65
C LEU A 406 24.87 -2.77 6.08
N ALA A 407 24.23 -3.94 6.16
CA ALA A 407 24.88 -5.17 6.60
C ALA A 407 25.98 -5.65 5.63
N TYR A 408 25.79 -5.43 4.32
CA TYR A 408 26.72 -5.86 3.28
C TYR A 408 27.58 -4.74 2.69
N GLN A 409 27.50 -3.52 3.23
CA GLN A 409 28.29 -2.35 2.83
C GLN A 409 28.12 -1.99 1.33
N ILE A 410 26.87 -1.98 0.87
CA ILE A 410 26.50 -1.62 -0.50
C ILE A 410 26.13 -0.15 -0.57
N GLU A 411 26.68 0.58 -1.55
CA GLU A 411 26.36 1.99 -1.79
C GLU A 411 25.06 2.14 -2.59
N ARG A 412 24.84 1.31 -3.62
CA ARG A 412 23.64 1.34 -4.47
C ARG A 412 22.43 0.75 -3.74
N VAL A 413 21.89 1.50 -2.79
CA VAL A 413 20.67 1.15 -2.06
C VAL A 413 19.56 2.12 -2.50
N PRO A 414 18.53 1.66 -3.21
CA PRO A 414 17.51 2.52 -3.80
C PRO A 414 16.41 2.85 -2.78
N VAL A 415 16.74 3.57 -1.70
CA VAL A 415 15.80 3.89 -0.61
C VAL A 415 15.72 5.39 -0.33
N VAL A 416 14.57 5.87 0.15
CA VAL A 416 14.41 7.19 0.79
C VAL A 416 13.66 7.01 2.09
N LYS A 417 14.19 7.61 3.17
CA LYS A 417 13.71 7.39 4.55
C LYS A 417 13.62 5.90 4.87
N GLY A 418 14.63 5.12 4.48
CA GLY A 418 14.72 3.67 4.73
C GLY A 418 13.83 2.76 3.88
N GLN A 419 12.85 3.29 3.14
CA GLN A 419 11.94 2.51 2.31
C GLN A 419 12.38 2.49 0.85
N ALA A 420 12.30 1.33 0.20
CA ALA A 420 12.72 1.12 -1.18
C ALA A 420 11.89 1.91 -2.20
N MET A 421 12.52 2.32 -3.29
CA MET A 421 11.83 2.89 -4.44
C MET A 421 11.05 1.82 -5.20
N SER A 422 9.93 2.22 -5.78
CA SER A 422 9.12 1.34 -6.61
C SER A 422 9.68 1.29 -8.04
N ALA A 423 9.01 0.59 -8.96
CA ALA A 423 9.46 0.20 -10.30
C ALA A 423 9.59 1.37 -11.30
N TYR A 424 9.88 2.57 -10.82
CA TYR A 424 10.12 3.77 -11.62
C TYR A 424 11.46 4.37 -11.22
N ASP A 425 12.43 4.38 -12.12
CA ASP A 425 13.72 5.01 -11.84
C ASP A 425 13.59 6.54 -11.84
N PRO A 426 13.93 7.22 -10.74
CA PRO A 426 13.76 8.65 -10.62
C PRO A 426 14.67 9.47 -11.55
N ARG A 427 15.76 8.89 -12.08
CA ARG A 427 16.66 9.60 -13.02
C ARG A 427 16.03 9.79 -14.40
N ALA A 428 15.07 8.93 -14.75
CA ALA A 428 14.29 9.00 -15.99
C ALA A 428 12.90 9.65 -15.77
N ILE A 429 12.31 9.49 -14.58
CA ILE A 429 10.99 10.01 -14.25
C ILE A 429 11.13 10.96 -13.05
N LYS A 430 11.74 12.13 -13.28
CA LYS A 430 12.19 13.04 -12.21
C LYS A 430 11.05 13.52 -11.31
N GLY A 431 9.85 13.75 -11.82
CA GLY A 431 8.67 14.07 -11.00
C GLY A 431 8.29 12.97 -9.99
N THR A 432 8.48 11.70 -10.33
CA THR A 432 8.30 10.60 -9.37
C THR A 432 9.47 10.57 -8.39
N GLY A 433 10.68 10.92 -8.83
CA GLY A 433 11.82 11.14 -7.94
C GLY A 433 11.60 12.24 -6.90
N VAL A 434 10.94 13.36 -7.27
CA VAL A 434 10.49 14.38 -6.32
C VAL A 434 9.54 13.76 -5.29
N THR A 435 8.57 12.95 -5.72
CA THR A 435 7.67 12.24 -4.80
C THR A 435 8.42 11.30 -3.87
N TYR A 436 9.38 10.53 -4.37
CA TYR A 436 10.18 9.64 -3.52
C TYR A 436 10.99 10.41 -2.49
N ALA A 437 11.61 11.52 -2.89
CA ALA A 437 12.37 12.38 -2.01
C ALA A 437 11.46 12.96 -0.91
N THR A 438 10.34 13.58 -1.27
CA THR A 438 9.62 14.47 -0.36
C THR A 438 8.40 13.85 0.33
N SER A 439 7.93 12.68 -0.11
CA SER A 439 6.78 12.03 0.54
C SER A 439 7.05 11.84 2.04
N PRO A 440 6.11 12.24 2.92
CA PRO A 440 6.22 11.97 4.35
C PRO A 440 6.31 10.48 4.69
N GLN A 441 5.86 9.61 3.80
CA GLN A 441 5.72 8.16 4.01
C GLN A 441 6.93 7.33 3.57
N GLY A 442 8.02 7.97 3.12
CA GLY A 442 9.16 7.32 2.44
C GLY A 442 8.94 7.18 0.94
N ALA A 443 9.90 6.54 0.22
CA ALA A 443 9.82 6.41 -1.23
C ALA A 443 8.59 5.60 -1.67
N ASP A 444 7.49 6.27 -2.03
CA ASP A 444 6.23 5.65 -2.41
C ASP A 444 5.58 6.30 -3.63
N HIS A 445 5.49 5.56 -4.73
CA HIS A 445 4.90 6.07 -5.96
C HIS A 445 3.40 6.29 -5.83
N THR A 446 2.72 5.51 -4.97
CA THR A 446 1.28 5.69 -4.74
C THR A 446 0.98 7.03 -4.08
N SER A 447 1.95 7.60 -3.37
CA SER A 447 1.86 8.94 -2.80
C SER A 447 1.96 10.05 -3.84
N GLY A 448 2.23 9.80 -5.13
CA GLY A 448 2.30 10.86 -6.15
C GLY A 448 3.00 10.44 -7.44
N LEU A 449 2.46 9.46 -8.16
CA LEU A 449 3.04 8.97 -9.41
C LEU A 449 2.86 9.97 -10.56
N THR A 450 3.96 10.35 -11.21
CA THR A 450 3.93 11.40 -12.25
C THR A 450 4.08 10.87 -13.68
N ILE A 451 4.36 9.58 -13.89
CA ILE A 451 4.72 8.99 -15.21
C ILE A 451 3.70 9.26 -16.35
N ARG A 452 2.45 9.58 -16.02
CA ARG A 452 1.39 9.88 -16.99
C ARG A 452 1.22 11.38 -17.27
N ALA A 453 2.03 12.22 -16.65
CA ALA A 453 2.03 13.65 -16.90
C ALA A 453 2.55 13.94 -18.30
N LYS A 454 1.91 14.88 -19.01
CA LYS A 454 2.30 15.26 -20.37
C LYS A 454 3.36 16.36 -20.33
N ILE A 455 4.53 16.03 -19.81
CA ILE A 455 5.68 16.91 -19.66
C ILE A 455 6.96 16.21 -20.14
N ASP A 456 8.05 16.96 -20.27
CA ASP A 456 9.36 16.35 -20.36
C ASP A 456 9.77 15.85 -18.97
N HIS A 457 9.92 14.54 -18.80
CA HIS A 457 10.32 13.94 -17.53
C HIS A 457 11.81 14.12 -17.21
N LEU A 458 12.63 14.50 -18.21
CA LEU A 458 14.07 14.70 -18.07
C LEU A 458 14.44 16.15 -17.73
N ASP A 459 13.52 17.11 -17.86
CA ASP A 459 13.77 18.50 -17.46
C ASP A 459 13.61 18.65 -15.94
N PRO A 460 14.68 18.89 -15.15
CA PRO A 460 14.57 19.00 -13.70
C PRO A 460 13.76 20.21 -13.21
N HIS A 461 13.60 21.24 -14.03
CA HIS A 461 13.06 22.53 -13.59
C HIS A 461 11.53 22.60 -13.57
N ILE A 462 10.84 21.57 -14.10
CA ILE A 462 9.37 21.56 -14.24
C ILE A 462 8.67 20.48 -13.42
N GLN A 463 9.42 19.72 -12.61
CA GLN A 463 8.92 18.49 -11.97
C GLN A 463 8.16 18.75 -10.67
N ILE A 464 8.53 19.81 -9.94
CA ILE A 464 7.99 20.12 -8.60
C ILE A 464 6.48 20.26 -8.62
N ASP A 465 5.93 21.09 -9.51
CA ASP A 465 4.49 21.37 -9.55
C ASP A 465 3.65 20.14 -9.89
N VAL A 466 4.18 19.26 -10.75
CA VAL A 466 3.50 18.03 -11.15
C VAL A 466 3.50 17.03 -9.98
N SER A 467 4.65 16.85 -9.33
CA SER A 467 4.75 15.99 -8.15
C SER A 467 3.87 16.51 -7.01
N ARG A 468 3.94 17.80 -6.69
CA ARG A 468 3.12 18.45 -5.67
C ARG A 468 1.63 18.20 -5.87
N LYS A 469 1.12 18.43 -7.08
CA LYS A 469 -0.30 18.18 -7.41
C LYS A 469 -0.66 16.71 -7.28
N ALA A 470 0.22 15.81 -7.69
CA ALA A 470 0.02 14.37 -7.54
C ALA A 470 -0.03 13.96 -6.06
N GLN A 471 0.85 14.51 -5.24
CA GLN A 471 0.92 14.25 -3.79
C GLN A 471 -0.34 14.72 -3.04
N ILE A 472 -0.80 15.94 -3.33
CA ILE A 472 -2.05 16.47 -2.77
C ILE A 472 -3.24 15.56 -3.16
N ASN A 473 -3.36 15.20 -4.43
CA ASN A 473 -4.48 14.39 -4.88
C ASN A 473 -4.46 12.97 -4.31
N ALA A 474 -3.28 12.33 -4.23
CA ALA A 474 -3.13 11.01 -3.65
C ALA A 474 -3.60 10.99 -2.18
N ALA A 475 -3.08 11.92 -1.37
CA ALA A 475 -3.48 12.05 0.03
C ALA A 475 -4.99 12.30 0.20
N GLY A 476 -5.60 13.09 -0.70
CA GLY A 476 -7.04 13.33 -0.73
C GLY A 476 -7.84 12.06 -1.07
N TYR A 477 -7.44 11.30 -2.08
CA TYR A 477 -8.12 10.04 -2.45
C TYR A 477 -8.02 8.98 -1.34
N ASP A 478 -6.86 8.83 -0.72
CA ASP A 478 -6.67 7.88 0.39
C ASP A 478 -7.55 8.26 1.59
N THR A 479 -7.69 9.56 1.89
CA THR A 479 -8.60 10.07 2.94
C THR A 479 -10.07 9.73 2.66
N LEU A 480 -10.46 9.70 1.38
CA LEU A 480 -11.80 9.31 0.94
C LEU A 480 -12.02 7.79 0.92
N GLY A 481 -10.96 6.97 0.97
CA GLY A 481 -11.04 5.52 0.77
C GLY A 481 -11.19 5.14 -0.71
N VAL A 482 -10.75 6.02 -1.60
CA VAL A 482 -10.84 5.86 -3.05
C VAL A 482 -9.57 5.20 -3.57
N CYS A 483 -9.70 4.14 -4.36
CA CYS A 483 -8.58 3.54 -5.07
C CYS A 483 -7.93 4.57 -6.00
N ALA A 484 -6.59 4.64 -6.03
CA ALA A 484 -5.86 5.53 -6.93
C ALA A 484 -6.29 5.38 -8.41
N PHE A 485 -6.69 4.18 -8.84
CA PHE A 485 -7.17 3.94 -10.20
C PHE A 485 -8.59 4.46 -10.46
N ALA A 486 -9.38 4.76 -9.45
CA ALA A 486 -10.63 5.51 -9.64
C ALA A 486 -10.40 7.01 -9.89
N GLY A 487 -9.16 7.51 -9.69
CA GLY A 487 -8.81 8.91 -9.86
C GLY A 487 -9.13 9.45 -11.25
N PHE A 488 -9.02 8.66 -12.34
CA PHE A 488 -9.42 9.13 -13.68
C PHE A 488 -10.94 9.31 -13.83
N GLY A 489 -11.73 8.49 -13.14
CA GLY A 489 -13.19 8.57 -13.15
C GLY A 489 -13.67 9.83 -12.42
N PHE A 490 -13.11 10.12 -11.25
CA PHE A 490 -13.37 11.36 -10.53
C PHE A 490 -12.78 12.58 -11.22
N GLY A 491 -11.57 12.48 -11.77
CA GLY A 491 -10.90 13.56 -12.49
C GLY A 491 -11.63 14.00 -13.76
N SER A 492 -12.43 13.11 -14.37
CA SER A 492 -13.28 13.44 -15.52
C SER A 492 -14.59 14.13 -15.14
N ALA A 493 -14.95 14.14 -13.84
CA ALA A 493 -16.17 14.74 -13.31
C ALA A 493 -15.93 15.18 -11.84
N PRO A 494 -15.14 16.24 -11.60
CA PRO A 494 -14.65 16.62 -10.27
C PRO A 494 -15.77 17.02 -9.30
N GLU A 495 -16.93 17.44 -9.80
CA GLU A 495 -18.12 17.79 -9.00
C GLU A 495 -18.74 16.60 -8.25
N ILE A 496 -18.33 15.37 -8.57
CA ILE A 496 -18.90 14.15 -7.98
C ILE A 496 -18.46 13.97 -6.53
N ILE A 497 -17.20 14.22 -6.20
CA ILE A 497 -16.69 14.05 -4.82
C ILE A 497 -17.46 14.94 -3.84
N PRO A 498 -17.59 16.27 -4.06
CA PRO A 498 -18.35 17.11 -3.15
C PRO A 498 -19.83 16.69 -3.07
N ALA A 499 -20.44 16.28 -4.20
CA ALA A 499 -21.82 15.79 -4.20
C ALA A 499 -22.01 14.50 -3.38
N LEU A 500 -21.06 13.56 -3.43
CA LEU A 500 -21.10 12.33 -2.63
C LEU A 500 -20.95 12.63 -1.14
N LEU A 501 -20.00 13.48 -0.76
CA LEU A 501 -19.79 13.86 0.65
C LEU A 501 -20.98 14.63 1.22
N GLN A 502 -21.50 15.61 0.47
CA GLN A 502 -22.70 16.36 0.86
C GLN A 502 -23.91 15.43 1.02
N ALA A 503 -24.12 14.51 0.07
CA ALA A 503 -25.25 13.58 0.15
C ALA A 503 -25.10 12.55 1.27
N ARG A 504 -23.87 12.09 1.57
CA ARG A 504 -23.62 11.15 2.67
C ARG A 504 -23.81 11.81 4.02
N TYR A 505 -23.14 12.93 4.24
CA TYR A 505 -22.99 13.52 5.57
C TYR A 505 -23.85 14.76 5.85
N GLY A 506 -24.46 15.36 4.81
CA GLY A 506 -25.19 16.62 4.95
C GLY A 506 -24.29 17.84 5.18
N TRP A 507 -22.98 17.71 4.96
CA TRP A 507 -22.01 18.79 5.14
C TRP A 507 -22.16 19.89 4.08
N ASP A 508 -21.71 21.08 4.44
CA ASP A 508 -21.30 22.08 3.46
C ASP A 508 -19.90 21.71 2.95
N VAL A 509 -19.79 21.43 1.64
CA VAL A 509 -18.59 20.83 1.03
C VAL A 509 -18.09 21.74 -0.10
N PRO A 510 -16.84 22.24 -0.04
CA PRO A 510 -16.28 23.07 -1.10
C PRO A 510 -16.01 22.27 -2.38
N GLY A 511 -15.99 22.96 -3.52
CA GLY A 511 -15.77 22.33 -4.83
C GLY A 511 -14.39 21.66 -4.99
N ASP A 512 -13.39 22.11 -4.24
CA ASP A 512 -12.01 21.61 -4.23
C ASP A 512 -11.70 20.73 -3.00
N ILE A 513 -12.73 20.13 -2.37
CA ILE A 513 -12.59 19.31 -1.16
C ILE A 513 -11.51 18.22 -1.27
N LEU A 514 -11.30 17.63 -2.45
CA LEU A 514 -10.25 16.63 -2.65
C LEU A 514 -8.86 17.21 -2.34
N GLN A 515 -8.57 18.42 -2.85
CA GLN A 515 -7.30 19.08 -2.62
C GLN A 515 -7.18 19.58 -1.19
N GLU A 516 -8.29 20.00 -0.56
CA GLU A 516 -8.29 20.42 0.83
C GLU A 516 -7.96 19.27 1.79
N LEU A 517 -8.62 18.12 1.61
CA LEU A 517 -8.29 16.89 2.36
C LEU A 517 -6.82 16.49 2.13
N GLY A 518 -6.34 16.59 0.90
CA GLY A 518 -4.95 16.29 0.56
C GLY A 518 -3.94 17.20 1.26
N ARG A 519 -4.15 18.52 1.20
CA ARG A 519 -3.28 19.51 1.87
C ARG A 519 -3.29 19.32 3.38
N GLN A 520 -4.47 19.16 3.99
CA GLN A 520 -4.61 18.94 5.42
C GLN A 520 -3.87 17.68 5.88
N THR A 521 -4.02 16.57 5.14
CA THR A 521 -3.32 15.33 5.44
C THR A 521 -1.80 15.50 5.37
N LEU A 522 -1.27 16.15 4.32
CA LEU A 522 0.17 16.40 4.19
C LEU A 522 0.72 17.32 5.28
N ILE A 523 -0.06 18.31 5.73
CA ILE A 523 0.29 19.15 6.89
C ILE A 523 0.46 18.28 8.14
N LEU A 524 -0.54 17.45 8.45
CA LEU A 524 -0.51 16.59 9.64
C LEU A 524 0.66 15.59 9.59
N GLU A 525 0.89 14.96 8.44
CA GLU A 525 2.00 14.01 8.26
C GLU A 525 3.37 14.66 8.44
N ARG A 526 3.58 15.85 7.84
CA ARG A 526 4.84 16.57 7.99
C ARG A 526 5.05 17.06 9.42
N LYS A 527 3.99 17.54 10.08
CA LYS A 527 4.03 17.92 11.50
C LYS A 527 4.44 16.76 12.40
N PHE A 528 3.89 15.57 12.17
CA PHE A 528 4.30 14.37 12.91
C PHE A 528 5.77 14.03 12.66
N ASN A 529 6.20 14.01 11.40
CA ASN A 529 7.59 13.71 11.02
C ASN A 529 8.59 14.71 11.61
N GLN A 530 8.29 16.01 11.58
CA GLN A 530 9.12 17.04 12.21
C GLN A 530 9.29 16.77 13.71
N ARG A 531 8.21 16.43 14.41
CA ARG A 531 8.27 16.05 15.84
C ARG A 531 8.99 14.72 16.07
N ALA A 532 9.04 13.84 15.07
CA ALA A 532 9.81 12.58 15.07
C ALA A 532 11.29 12.78 14.68
N GLY A 533 11.72 14.02 14.40
CA GLY A 533 13.11 14.38 14.12
C GLY A 533 13.49 14.48 12.64
N PHE A 534 12.53 14.35 11.71
CA PHE A 534 12.79 14.51 10.30
C PHE A 534 13.02 15.98 9.95
N THR A 535 13.97 16.20 9.06
CA THR A 535 14.34 17.50 8.52
C THR A 535 14.26 17.47 7.00
N LYS A 536 14.48 18.62 6.37
CA LYS A 536 14.62 18.68 4.91
C LYS A 536 15.76 17.83 4.34
N ASN A 537 16.76 17.47 5.17
CA ASN A 537 17.85 16.59 4.71
C ASN A 537 17.38 15.15 4.48
N ASP A 538 16.25 14.76 5.07
CA ASP A 538 15.61 13.45 4.85
C ASP A 538 14.74 13.45 3.58
N ASP A 539 14.55 14.62 2.95
CA ASP A 539 13.83 14.81 1.70
C ASP A 539 14.79 14.80 0.50
N ARG A 540 15.70 13.82 0.44
CA ARG A 540 16.74 13.67 -0.60
C ARG A 540 16.82 12.25 -1.15
N LEU A 541 17.21 12.12 -2.41
CA LEU A 541 17.53 10.82 -3.01
C LEU A 541 18.94 10.33 -2.61
N PRO A 542 19.21 9.02 -2.71
CA PRO A 542 20.56 8.49 -2.54
C PRO A 542 21.58 9.19 -3.44
N VAL A 543 22.72 9.55 -2.87
CA VAL A 543 23.76 10.34 -3.55
C VAL A 543 24.25 9.67 -4.84
N TRP A 544 24.32 8.34 -4.89
CA TRP A 544 24.74 7.62 -6.09
C TRP A 544 23.83 7.91 -7.29
N MET A 545 22.53 8.18 -7.09
CA MET A 545 21.59 8.54 -8.17
C MET A 545 21.84 9.94 -8.76
N THR A 546 22.60 10.78 -8.07
CA THR A 546 23.03 12.11 -8.55
C THR A 546 24.35 12.04 -9.35
N ARG A 547 24.99 10.86 -9.37
CA ARG A 547 26.33 10.64 -9.96
C ARG A 547 26.31 9.60 -11.07
N GLU A 548 25.55 8.52 -10.89
CA GLU A 548 25.46 7.40 -11.82
C GLU A 548 24.42 7.67 -12.89
N GLU A 549 24.90 7.91 -14.11
CA GLU A 549 24.08 8.06 -15.30
C GLU A 549 23.26 6.79 -15.58
N LEU A 550 22.00 6.98 -15.98
CA LEU A 550 21.08 5.90 -16.29
C LEU A 550 20.94 5.70 -17.80
N SER A 551 21.36 4.54 -18.31
CA SER A 551 21.05 4.14 -19.69
C SER A 551 19.52 3.99 -19.87
N PRO A 552 18.94 4.37 -21.03
CA PRO A 552 19.59 4.76 -22.28
C PRO A 552 19.81 6.27 -22.45
N HIS A 553 19.24 7.10 -21.57
CA HIS A 553 19.29 8.56 -21.71
C HIS A 553 20.54 9.20 -21.10
N ASN A 554 21.28 8.42 -20.31
CA ASN A 554 22.47 8.82 -19.56
C ASN A 554 22.20 10.04 -18.67
N THR A 555 21.04 10.05 -18.02
CA THR A 555 20.64 11.11 -17.08
C THR A 555 20.87 10.69 -15.64
N VAL A 556 21.05 11.68 -14.76
CA VAL A 556 21.06 11.53 -13.31
C VAL A 556 19.83 12.22 -12.72
N PHE A 557 19.62 12.07 -11.41
CA PHE A 557 18.64 12.87 -10.69
C PHE A 557 19.32 14.18 -10.26
N ASP A 558 18.89 15.27 -10.89
CA ASP A 558 19.49 16.61 -10.82
C ASP A 558 18.43 17.69 -10.53
N VAL A 559 17.26 17.31 -9.99
CA VAL A 559 16.30 18.28 -9.47
C VAL A 559 16.97 19.02 -8.30
N PRO A 560 17.07 20.36 -8.32
CA PRO A 560 17.80 21.09 -7.29
C PRO A 560 17.20 20.91 -5.90
N ASP A 561 18.07 20.80 -4.89
CA ASP A 561 17.66 20.68 -3.48
C ASP A 561 16.77 21.85 -3.03
N GLU A 562 17.06 23.08 -3.47
CA GLU A 562 16.22 24.25 -3.17
C GLU A 562 14.82 24.18 -3.79
N GLU A 563 14.64 23.38 -4.84
CA GLU A 563 13.34 23.13 -5.46
C GLU A 563 12.58 22.01 -4.71
N LEU A 564 13.29 20.97 -4.25
CA LEU A 564 12.71 19.95 -3.37
C LEU A 564 12.19 20.57 -2.07
N ASP A 565 12.93 21.51 -1.49
CA ASP A 565 12.55 22.24 -0.27
C ASP A 565 11.26 23.06 -0.45
N LYS A 566 10.85 23.35 -1.69
CA LYS A 566 9.62 24.09 -2.00
C LYS A 566 8.41 23.20 -2.21
N VAL A 567 8.53 21.87 -2.26
CA VAL A 567 7.40 20.99 -2.60
C VAL A 567 6.18 21.27 -1.73
N PHE A 568 6.37 21.61 -0.45
CA PHE A 568 5.30 21.91 0.51
C PHE A 568 5.32 23.37 1.03
N ASP A 569 5.64 24.33 0.16
CA ASP A 569 5.76 25.76 0.49
C ASP A 569 4.51 26.43 1.08
N TRP A 570 3.33 25.79 1.02
CA TRP A 570 2.11 26.28 1.68
C TRP A 570 2.00 25.89 3.15
N ILE A 571 2.88 25.03 3.67
CA ILE A 571 2.88 24.59 5.06
C ILE A 571 3.76 25.56 5.84
N ASN A 572 3.16 26.35 6.73
CA ASN A 572 3.91 27.24 7.62
C ASN A 572 4.45 26.47 8.81
N GLU A 573 5.57 26.93 9.38
CA GLU A 573 6.16 26.31 10.60
C GLU A 573 5.21 26.33 11.81
N ASP A 574 4.18 27.20 11.77
CA ASP A 574 3.18 27.38 12.84
C ASP A 574 1.88 26.58 12.63
N ASP A 575 1.71 25.84 11.52
CA ASP A 575 0.46 25.11 11.17
C ASP A 575 0.26 23.78 11.94
#